data_AF-A0A2E9CAX6-F1
#
_entry.id   AF-A0A2E9CAX6-F1
#
_cell.length_a   1.000
_cell.length_b   1.000
_cell.length_c   1.000
_cell.angle_alpha   90.00
_cell.angle_beta   90.00
_cell.angle_gamma   90.00
#
_symmetry.space_group_name_H-M   'P 1'
#
loop_
_entity.id
_entity.type
_entity.pdbx_description
1 polymer ?
#
loop_
_entity_poly.entity_id
_entity_poly.type
_entity_poly.pdbx_seq_one_letter_code
_entity_poly.pdbx_strand_id
1 'polypeptide(L)'
;MGNVEGESSKIRVKMPNTKVNEMFAIAEQILGGRRVTVLCADGETRMARIPGKMRRRQWVREGDLIIVWPWDFQDSKADVKHRYTKTQAMYLSRKGVLPSEVDLFGMNTQADDFDDEDGLFASSNEEEVSEEAPEEEAVEEMEDDDDDDEINDLFG
;
A
#
# COMPACT_ATOMS: atom_id res chain seq x y z
N MET A 1 26.20 -6.73 31.62
CA MET A 1 25.10 -6.55 30.65
C MET A 1 25.51 -5.40 29.74
N GLY A 2 25.45 -5.57 28.42
CA GLY A 2 25.68 -4.47 27.48
C GLY A 2 24.39 -3.68 27.26
N ASN A 3 24.43 -2.35 27.34
CA ASN A 3 23.24 -1.53 27.13
C ASN A 3 22.96 -1.42 25.62
N VAL A 4 21.97 -2.15 25.12
CA VAL A 4 21.47 -1.99 23.74
C VAL A 4 20.55 -0.78 23.68
N GLU A 5 21.16 0.41 23.78
CA GLU A 5 20.50 1.67 23.49
C GLU A 5 20.23 1.72 21.98
N GLY A 6 19.02 1.30 21.59
CA GLY A 6 18.55 1.38 20.22
C GLY A 6 18.47 2.84 19.78
N GLU A 7 19.53 3.34 19.13
CA GLU A 7 19.54 4.68 18.53
C GLU A 7 18.29 4.86 17.66
N SER A 8 17.38 5.74 18.12
CA SER A 8 16.15 6.07 17.43
C SER A 8 16.48 6.81 16.13
N SER A 9 16.78 6.00 15.10
CA SER A 9 17.44 6.39 13.86
C SER A 9 16.70 7.55 13.21
N LYS A 10 17.27 8.75 13.38
CA LYS A 10 16.53 10.02 13.29
C LYS A 10 16.18 10.35 11.83
N ILE A 11 15.06 9.80 11.36
CA ILE A 11 14.64 9.80 9.95
C ILE A 11 14.64 11.23 9.41
N ARG A 12 15.61 11.53 8.53
CA ARG A 12 15.77 12.85 7.91
C ARG A 12 14.76 13.01 6.77
N VAL A 13 13.50 13.23 7.12
CA VAL A 13 12.44 13.60 6.18
C VAL A 13 12.71 14.98 5.57
N LYS A 14 12.45 15.13 4.26
CA LYS A 14 12.36 16.45 3.65
C LYS A 14 11.08 17.15 4.14
N MET A 15 11.13 18.46 4.34
CA MET A 15 9.95 19.30 4.57
C MET A 15 9.65 20.14 3.30
N PRO A 16 8.38 20.47 3.02
CA PRO A 16 8.04 21.45 2.00
C PRO A 16 8.59 22.84 2.37
N ASN A 17 8.99 23.61 1.37
CA ASN A 17 9.51 24.97 1.53
C ASN A 17 8.44 26.04 1.20
N THR A 18 7.89 26.67 2.25
CA THR A 18 6.87 27.73 2.12
C THR A 18 7.29 28.91 1.25
N LYS A 19 8.60 29.22 1.15
CA LYS A 19 9.12 30.31 0.30
C LYS A 19 8.94 30.11 -1.20
N VAL A 20 8.60 28.90 -1.63
CA VAL A 20 8.32 28.56 -3.04
C VAL A 20 6.92 27.96 -3.21
N ASN A 21 6.02 28.18 -2.26
CA ASN A 21 4.68 27.60 -2.23
C ASN A 21 4.66 26.05 -2.35
N GLU A 22 5.71 25.35 -1.91
CA GLU A 22 5.67 23.88 -1.76
C GLU A 22 4.68 23.52 -0.64
N MET A 23 3.84 22.54 -0.88
CA MET A 23 2.84 22.03 0.09
C MET A 23 2.79 20.50 0.09
N PHE A 24 2.22 19.92 1.15
CA PHE A 24 1.86 18.50 1.17
C PHE A 24 0.63 18.25 0.29
N ALA A 25 0.53 17.06 -0.26
CA ALA A 25 -0.68 16.55 -0.90
C ALA A 25 -0.71 15.01 -0.81
N ILE A 26 -1.89 14.43 -0.98
CA ILE A 26 -2.08 13.00 -1.20
C ILE A 26 -2.45 12.77 -2.66
N ALA A 27 -1.88 11.73 -3.29
CA ALA A 27 -2.32 11.27 -4.60
C ALA A 27 -3.67 10.55 -4.48
N GLU A 28 -4.72 11.14 -5.08
CA GLU A 28 -6.09 10.63 -5.02
C GLU A 28 -6.34 9.60 -6.14
N GLN A 29 -6.15 9.99 -7.41
CA GLN A 29 -6.45 9.14 -8.57
C GLN A 29 -5.44 9.33 -9.72
N ILE A 30 -5.00 8.25 -10.35
CA ILE A 30 -4.05 8.28 -11.47
C ILE A 30 -4.80 8.39 -12.81
N LEU A 31 -4.93 9.62 -13.32
CA LEU A 31 -5.52 9.96 -14.63
C LEU A 31 -4.73 9.47 -15.86
N GLY A 32 -3.67 8.68 -15.67
CA GLY A 32 -2.76 8.25 -16.74
C GLY A 32 -1.95 9.41 -17.33
N GLY A 33 -1.21 9.15 -18.42
CA GLY A 33 -0.49 10.21 -19.16
C GLY A 33 0.58 11.01 -18.38
N ARG A 34 1.02 10.52 -17.20
CA ARG A 34 1.84 11.24 -16.18
C ARG A 34 1.10 12.35 -15.42
N ARG A 35 -0.23 12.37 -15.46
CA ARG A 35 -1.10 13.20 -14.62
C ARG A 35 -1.63 12.36 -13.45
N VAL A 36 -1.86 13.02 -12.33
CA VAL A 36 -2.46 12.44 -11.11
C VAL A 36 -3.30 13.53 -10.45
N THR A 37 -4.51 13.18 -10.05
CA THR A 37 -5.39 14.01 -9.21
C THR A 37 -4.83 13.99 -7.79
N VAL A 38 -4.66 15.15 -7.16
CA VAL A 38 -4.08 15.26 -5.82
C VAL A 38 -4.94 16.13 -4.91
N LEU A 39 -5.20 15.67 -3.69
CA LEU A 39 -5.80 16.50 -2.64
C LEU A 39 -4.68 17.24 -1.91
N CYS A 40 -4.71 18.56 -1.92
CA CYS A 40 -3.66 19.39 -1.34
C CYS A 40 -3.95 19.79 0.12
N ALA A 41 -2.89 20.28 0.80
CA ALA A 41 -2.91 20.73 2.19
C ALA A 41 -3.78 21.99 2.48
N ASP A 42 -4.46 22.49 1.45
CA ASP A 42 -5.45 23.58 1.47
C ASP A 42 -6.89 23.07 1.33
N GLY A 43 -7.08 21.76 1.11
CA GLY A 43 -8.37 21.13 0.80
C GLY A 43 -8.76 21.16 -0.68
N GLU A 44 -7.93 21.71 -1.58
CA GLU A 44 -8.23 21.75 -3.01
C GLU A 44 -7.72 20.51 -3.77
N THR A 45 -8.59 19.95 -4.61
CA THR A 45 -8.22 18.89 -5.56
C THR A 45 -7.61 19.48 -6.83
N ARG A 46 -6.33 19.22 -7.08
CA ARG A 46 -5.52 19.81 -8.17
C ARG A 46 -5.01 18.74 -9.14
N MET A 47 -4.72 19.11 -10.39
CA MET A 47 -4.11 18.20 -11.37
C MET A 47 -2.58 18.30 -11.35
N ALA A 48 -1.92 17.35 -10.70
CA ALA A 48 -0.46 17.31 -10.63
C ALA A 48 0.18 16.52 -11.77
N ARG A 49 1.36 16.98 -12.21
CA ARG A 49 2.19 16.39 -13.26
C ARG A 49 3.40 15.67 -12.63
N ILE A 50 3.62 14.41 -13.00
CA ILE A 50 4.73 13.60 -12.48
C ILE A 50 5.98 13.79 -13.36
N PRO A 51 7.10 14.32 -12.83
CA PRO A 51 8.32 14.48 -13.61
C PRO A 51 8.91 13.14 -14.06
N GLY A 52 9.50 13.11 -15.26
CA GLY A 52 10.10 11.89 -15.82
C GLY A 52 11.23 11.27 -14.97
N LYS A 53 11.86 12.07 -14.10
CA LYS A 53 12.84 11.62 -13.10
C LYS A 53 12.19 10.83 -11.96
N MET A 54 11.00 11.22 -11.49
CA MET A 54 10.23 10.48 -10.50
C MET A 54 9.67 9.19 -11.11
N ARG A 55 8.97 9.27 -12.25
CA ARG A 55 8.38 8.09 -12.93
C ARG A 55 9.38 6.93 -13.17
N ARG A 56 10.68 7.21 -13.30
CA ARG A 56 11.74 6.20 -13.46
C ARG A 56 12.44 5.73 -12.16
N ARG A 57 12.11 6.27 -10.99
CA ARG A 57 12.82 5.98 -9.71
C ARG A 57 11.93 5.89 -8.46
N GLN A 58 10.82 6.61 -8.45
CA GLN A 58 9.83 6.68 -7.38
C GLN A 58 8.46 6.69 -8.04
N TRP A 59 7.88 5.49 -8.19
CA TRP A 59 6.51 5.36 -8.73
C TRP A 59 5.54 5.90 -7.67
N VAL A 60 4.59 6.74 -8.11
CA VAL A 60 3.53 7.26 -7.25
C VAL A 60 2.32 6.34 -7.40
N ARG A 61 1.73 5.94 -6.27
CA ARG A 61 0.45 5.22 -6.20
C ARG A 61 -0.63 6.11 -5.61
N GLU A 62 -1.87 5.70 -5.75
CA GLU A 62 -3.00 6.30 -5.03
C GLU A 62 -2.79 6.05 -3.52
N GLY A 63 -3.09 7.05 -2.69
CA GLY A 63 -2.75 7.07 -1.26
C GLY A 63 -1.29 7.39 -0.91
N ASP A 64 -0.39 7.67 -1.87
CA ASP A 64 0.98 8.15 -1.54
C ASP A 64 0.96 9.62 -1.07
N LEU A 65 1.61 9.90 0.07
CA LEU A 65 1.96 11.27 0.48
C LEU A 65 3.08 11.84 -0.40
N ILE A 66 2.87 13.04 -0.93
CA ILE A 66 3.76 13.73 -1.86
C ILE A 66 4.01 15.19 -1.46
N ILE A 67 5.10 15.77 -1.94
CA ILE A 67 5.27 17.23 -2.01
C ILE A 67 4.86 17.66 -3.42
N VAL A 68 3.97 18.62 -3.51
CA VAL A 68 3.58 19.27 -4.78
C VAL A 68 4.01 20.73 -4.80
N TRP A 69 4.15 21.26 -6.02
CA TRP A 69 4.41 22.66 -6.28
C TRP A 69 3.34 23.17 -7.27
N PRO A 70 2.30 23.88 -6.79
CA PRO A 70 1.30 24.50 -7.65
C PRO A 70 1.89 25.62 -8.51
N TRP A 71 1.25 25.89 -9.64
CA TRP A 71 1.67 26.94 -10.57
C TRP A 71 1.08 28.30 -10.18
N ASP A 72 1.94 29.32 -10.11
CA ASP A 72 1.62 30.70 -9.74
C ASP A 72 0.57 31.38 -10.64
N PHE A 73 0.47 30.97 -11.90
CA PHE A 73 -0.53 31.47 -12.86
C PHE A 73 -1.74 30.54 -13.08
N GLN A 74 -1.72 29.31 -12.54
CA GLN A 74 -2.85 28.38 -12.66
C GLN A 74 -2.89 27.38 -11.50
N ASP A 75 -3.58 27.78 -10.43
CA ASP A 75 -3.59 27.06 -9.16
C ASP A 75 -4.15 25.62 -9.29
N SER A 76 -5.09 25.38 -10.23
CA SER A 76 -5.63 24.05 -10.55
C SER A 76 -4.59 23.04 -11.08
N LYS A 77 -3.32 23.43 -11.28
CA LYS A 77 -2.22 22.60 -11.77
C LYS A 77 -1.00 22.68 -10.87
N ALA A 78 -0.29 21.55 -10.78
CA ALA A 78 0.96 21.44 -10.04
C ALA A 78 1.97 20.53 -10.74
N ASP A 79 3.24 20.60 -10.34
CA ASP A 79 4.23 19.53 -10.58
C ASP A 79 4.56 18.79 -9.27
N VAL A 80 4.63 17.46 -9.31
CA VAL A 80 5.02 16.64 -8.15
C VAL A 80 6.53 16.73 -7.95
N LYS A 81 6.98 17.10 -6.75
CA LYS A 81 8.39 17.36 -6.45
C LYS A 81 9.09 16.22 -5.72
N HIS A 82 8.37 15.49 -4.88
CA HIS A 82 8.87 14.35 -4.10
C HIS A 82 7.73 13.43 -3.69
N ARG A 83 8.04 12.15 -3.43
CA ARG A 83 7.12 11.16 -2.85
C ARG A 83 7.76 10.55 -1.61
N TYR A 84 7.03 10.54 -0.50
CA TYR A 84 7.48 9.99 0.78
C TYR A 84 7.30 8.46 0.83
N THR A 85 7.98 7.76 1.74
CA THR A 85 7.61 6.37 2.05
C THR A 85 6.52 6.32 3.13
N LYS A 86 5.77 5.22 3.25
CA LYS A 86 4.73 5.04 4.29
C LYS A 86 5.27 5.34 5.70
N THR A 87 6.49 4.89 6.00
CA THR A 87 7.22 5.19 7.25
C THR A 87 7.50 6.69 7.45
N GLN A 88 7.82 7.43 6.37
CA GLN A 88 8.05 8.87 6.44
C GLN A 88 6.74 9.66 6.59
N ALA A 89 5.65 9.22 5.94
CA ALA A 89 4.32 9.79 6.12
C ALA A 89 3.83 9.60 7.56
N MET A 90 3.91 8.38 8.10
CA MET A 90 3.64 8.08 9.51
C MET A 90 4.51 8.90 10.47
N TYR A 91 5.78 9.14 10.15
CA TYR A 91 6.65 9.99 10.97
C TYR A 91 6.25 11.49 10.94
N LEU A 92 5.76 12.00 9.80
CA LEU A 92 5.26 13.37 9.68
C LEU A 92 3.91 13.56 10.41
N SER A 93 3.02 12.57 10.29
CA SER A 93 1.75 12.47 11.01
C SER A 93 1.96 12.46 12.53
N ARG A 94 2.74 11.51 13.06
CA ARG A 94 3.08 11.41 14.50
C ARG A 94 3.77 12.65 15.08
N LYS A 95 4.22 13.58 14.24
CA LYS A 95 4.83 14.84 14.63
C LYS A 95 3.85 16.04 14.57
N GLY A 96 2.62 15.84 14.11
CA GLY A 96 1.62 16.91 13.95
C GLY A 96 2.02 17.97 12.91
N VAL A 97 2.71 17.56 11.83
CA VAL A 97 3.19 18.47 10.77
C VAL A 97 2.31 18.40 9.51
N LEU A 98 1.45 17.40 9.41
CA LEU A 98 0.45 17.28 8.34
C LEU A 98 -0.85 17.99 8.78
N PRO A 99 -1.47 18.83 7.92
CA PRO A 99 -2.86 19.28 8.11
C PRO A 99 -3.84 18.12 8.09
N SER A 100 -5.02 18.32 8.70
CA SER A 100 -6.08 17.31 8.85
C SER A 100 -6.51 16.70 7.52
N GLU A 101 -6.57 17.51 6.46
CA GLU A 101 -7.04 17.12 5.12
C GLU A 101 -6.07 16.15 4.42
N VAL A 102 -4.83 16.04 4.92
CA VAL A 102 -3.78 15.18 4.38
C VAL A 102 -3.14 14.24 5.42
N ASP A 103 -3.76 14.05 6.59
CA ASP A 103 -3.31 13.06 7.59
C ASP A 103 -4.16 11.78 7.64
N LEU A 104 -4.25 11.10 6.49
CA LEU A 104 -4.78 9.72 6.43
C LEU A 104 -3.83 8.67 7.06
N PHE A 105 -2.67 9.07 7.60
CA PHE A 105 -1.64 8.15 8.11
C PHE A 105 -1.62 8.05 9.63
N GLY A 106 -2.19 9.03 10.34
CA GLY A 106 -2.25 9.06 11.81
C GLY A 106 -3.37 8.23 12.41
N MET A 107 -4.50 8.09 11.71
CA MET A 107 -5.70 7.43 12.23
C MET A 107 -5.78 5.94 11.87
N ASN A 108 -5.09 5.48 10.83
CA ASN A 108 -5.21 4.09 10.36
C ASN A 108 -4.24 3.10 11.03
N THR A 109 -3.97 3.28 12.33
CA THR A 109 -3.93 2.12 13.24
C THR A 109 -5.36 1.80 13.68
N GLN A 110 -6.15 1.34 12.71
CA GLN A 110 -6.90 0.11 12.95
C GLN A 110 -5.84 -0.90 13.47
N ALA A 111 -5.94 -1.42 14.69
CA ALA A 111 -7.10 -2.18 15.15
C ALA A 111 -7.40 -3.31 14.15
N ASP A 112 -6.34 -4.01 13.72
CA ASP A 112 -6.32 -5.42 14.08
C ASP A 112 -6.40 -5.41 15.63
N ASP A 113 -7.51 -5.73 16.28
CA ASP A 113 -8.64 -6.62 15.90
C ASP A 113 -8.16 -8.01 15.46
N PHE A 114 -6.93 -8.36 15.85
CA PHE A 114 -6.77 -9.52 16.72
C PHE A 114 -7.44 -9.18 18.05
N ASP A 115 -8.76 -9.37 18.12
CA ASP A 115 -9.44 -9.58 19.38
C ASP A 115 -9.07 -11.01 19.83
N ASP A 116 -8.59 -11.18 21.07
CA ASP A 116 -7.98 -12.42 21.56
C ASP A 116 -9.04 -13.49 21.93
N GLU A 117 -9.98 -13.78 21.02
CA GLU A 117 -11.11 -14.70 21.23
C GLU A 117 -11.22 -15.77 20.12
N ASP A 118 -10.25 -16.70 20.07
CA ASP A 118 -10.57 -18.11 20.37
C ASP A 118 -9.35 -19.07 20.45
N GLY A 119 -8.89 -19.33 21.68
CA GLY A 119 -8.77 -20.69 22.26
C GLY A 119 -7.86 -21.79 21.67
N LEU A 120 -7.37 -21.72 20.44
CA LEU A 120 -6.83 -22.86 19.66
C LEU A 120 -5.52 -23.53 20.13
N PHE A 121 -5.09 -23.30 21.39
CA PHE A 121 -4.00 -24.08 22.01
C PHE A 121 -4.23 -24.39 23.51
N ALA A 122 -5.49 -24.36 23.97
CA ALA A 122 -5.82 -24.42 25.41
C ALA A 122 -6.76 -25.56 25.86
N SER A 123 -6.94 -26.63 25.07
CA SER A 123 -7.36 -27.94 25.62
C SER A 123 -7.08 -29.11 24.66
N SER A 124 -5.98 -29.83 24.88
CA SER A 124 -5.70 -31.16 24.30
C SER A 124 -4.55 -31.84 25.06
N ASN A 125 -4.70 -31.94 26.38
CA ASN A 125 -3.93 -32.88 27.20
C ASN A 125 -4.90 -33.95 27.70
N GLU A 126 -4.80 -35.15 27.13
CA GLU A 126 -5.41 -36.41 27.61
C GLU A 126 -6.96 -36.44 27.65
N GLU A 127 -7.56 -37.05 26.63
CA GLU A 127 -8.21 -38.37 26.79
C GLU A 127 -8.30 -39.08 25.41
N GLU A 128 -8.39 -40.42 25.42
CA GLU A 128 -8.18 -41.27 24.23
C GLU A 128 -9.50 -41.71 23.55
N VAL A 129 -9.46 -41.91 22.23
CA VAL A 129 -10.45 -42.68 21.47
C VAL A 129 -9.71 -43.61 20.50
N SER A 130 -10.14 -44.87 20.44
CA SER A 130 -9.46 -45.97 19.74
C SER A 130 -9.78 -46.07 18.24
N GLU A 131 -8.97 -46.87 17.55
CA GLU A 131 -9.14 -47.31 16.15
C GLU A 131 -10.48 -48.04 15.91
N GLU A 132 -11.03 -47.96 14.68
CA GLU A 132 -11.32 -49.10 13.77
C GLU A 132 -11.66 -48.56 12.34
N ALA A 133 -11.48 -49.40 11.30
CA ALA A 133 -11.73 -49.15 9.87
C ALA A 133 -11.80 -50.49 9.10
N PRO A 134 -12.31 -50.59 7.83
CA PRO A 134 -12.81 -49.54 6.91
C PRO A 134 -14.36 -49.38 6.81
N GLU A 135 -15.14 -49.56 5.73
CA GLU A 135 -15.06 -50.37 4.47
C GLU A 135 -15.39 -49.57 3.16
N GLU A 136 -15.28 -50.28 2.03
CA GLU A 136 -15.54 -49.98 0.59
C GLU A 136 -17.06 -49.90 0.21
N GLU A 137 -17.54 -49.56 -0.99
CA GLU A 137 -17.04 -48.92 -2.23
C GLU A 137 -18.24 -48.34 -3.04
N ALA A 138 -18.00 -47.39 -3.97
CA ALA A 138 -18.84 -47.16 -5.15
C ALA A 138 -18.14 -46.23 -6.16
N VAL A 139 -17.80 -46.76 -7.34
CA VAL A 139 -17.39 -45.97 -8.52
C VAL A 139 -18.55 -45.84 -9.50
N GLU A 140 -18.63 -44.72 -10.21
CA GLU A 140 -19.30 -44.65 -11.51
C GLU A 140 -18.32 -44.07 -12.54
N GLU A 141 -18.26 -44.73 -13.69
CA GLU A 141 -17.32 -44.44 -14.77
C GLU A 141 -17.89 -43.35 -15.69
N MET A 142 -17.01 -42.48 -16.21
CA MET A 142 -17.34 -41.55 -17.29
C MET A 142 -16.33 -41.76 -18.42
N GLU A 143 -16.61 -42.77 -19.24
CA GLU A 143 -16.01 -42.90 -20.57
C GLU A 143 -16.70 -41.87 -21.50
N ASP A 144 -15.92 -41.00 -22.13
CA ASP A 144 -16.27 -40.23 -23.32
C ASP A 144 -15.04 -40.30 -24.25
N ASP A 145 -15.26 -40.50 -25.55
CA ASP A 145 -14.30 -41.08 -26.50
C ASP A 145 -13.03 -40.25 -26.83
N ASP A 146 -12.04 -40.95 -27.42
CA ASP A 146 -10.87 -40.37 -28.10
C ASP A 146 -11.25 -39.36 -29.21
N ASP A 147 -10.44 -38.31 -29.38
CA ASP A 147 -10.26 -37.63 -30.67
C ASP A 147 -8.78 -37.17 -30.79
N ASP A 148 -8.20 -37.32 -31.98
CA ASP A 148 -6.75 -37.61 -32.18
C ASP A 148 -5.76 -36.42 -32.12
N ASP A 149 -4.46 -36.73 -32.01
CA ASP A 149 -3.33 -35.78 -32.03
C ASP A 149 -3.18 -35.01 -33.38
N GLU A 150 -3.34 -33.68 -33.40
CA GLU A 150 -2.84 -32.84 -34.54
C GLU A 150 -2.31 -31.42 -34.19
N ILE A 151 -1.53 -31.26 -33.11
CA ILE A 151 -0.73 -30.01 -32.90
C ILE A 151 0.72 -30.31 -32.52
N ASN A 152 1.56 -30.72 -33.49
CA ASN A 152 3.02 -30.76 -33.31
C ASN A 152 3.87 -30.53 -34.58
N ASP A 153 3.41 -29.68 -35.54
CA ASP A 153 4.22 -29.33 -36.73
C ASP A 153 4.05 -27.86 -37.20
N LEU A 154 3.90 -26.91 -36.25
CA LEU A 154 3.64 -25.48 -36.57
C LEU A 154 4.75 -24.50 -36.10
N PHE A 155 5.83 -24.99 -35.47
CA PHE A 155 6.95 -24.16 -35.00
C PHE A 155 8.33 -24.81 -35.21
N GLY A 156 8.56 -25.34 -36.42
CA GLY A 156 9.89 -25.66 -36.96
C GLY A 156 10.58 -24.45 -37.58
#